data_AF-A0A485AYU5-F1
#
_entry.id   AF-A0A485AYU5-F1
#
_cell.length_a   1.000
_cell.length_b   1.000
_cell.length_c   1.000
_cell.angle_alpha   90.00
_cell.angle_beta   90.00
_cell.angle_gamma   90.00
#
_symmetry.space_group_name_H-M   'P 1'
#
loop_
_entity.id
_entity.type
_entity.pdbx_description
1 polymer ?
#
loop_
_entity_poly.entity_id
_entity_poly.type
_entity_poly.pdbx_seq_one_letter_code
_entity_poly.pdbx_strand_id
1 'polypeptide(L)' 'MADPGPIIQTFFSHEVLCERYLLDGVIALVDAVHADQQMNQFTIAQSQVGYADRISADKNGRGGRQRQAARTAGED' A
#
# COMPACT_ATOMS: atom_id res chain seq x y z
N MET A 1 6.38 -7.50 -9.08
CA MET A 1 5.71 -6.51 -8.20
C MET A 1 6.83 -5.71 -7.54
N ALA A 2 6.80 -4.38 -7.62
CA ALA A 2 7.93 -3.54 -7.22
C ALA A 2 8.05 -3.50 -5.69
N ASP A 3 9.28 -3.54 -5.17
CA ASP A 3 9.55 -3.29 -3.76
C ASP A 3 10.19 -1.89 -3.62
N PRO A 4 9.56 -0.96 -2.89
CA PRO A 4 10.12 0.36 -2.65
C PRO A 4 11.39 0.33 -1.78
N GLY A 5 11.62 -0.70 -0.96
CA GLY A 5 12.78 -0.77 -0.06
C GLY A 5 14.14 -0.66 -0.79
N PRO A 6 14.46 -1.54 -1.76
CA PRO A 6 15.69 -1.46 -2.54
C PRO A 6 15.84 -0.16 -3.35
N ILE A 7 14.73 0.43 -3.78
CA ILE A 7 14.74 1.70 -4.53
C ILE A 7 15.18 2.83 -3.59
N ILE A 8 14.57 2.94 -2.41
CA ILE A 8 14.93 3.93 -1.39
C ILE A 8 16.39 3.75 -0.97
N GLN A 9 16.82 2.51 -0.74
CA GLN A 9 18.21 2.22 -0.38
C GLN A 9 19.19 2.72 -1.45
N THR A 10 18.87 2.55 -2.74
CA THR A 10 19.72 3.01 -3.84
C THR A 10 19.84 4.54 -3.84
N PHE A 11 18.75 5.26 -3.58
CA PHE A 11 18.77 6.72 -3.46
C PHE A 11 19.72 7.22 -2.37
N PHE A 12 19.79 6.53 -1.23
CA PHE A 12 20.65 6.93 -0.11
C PHE A 12 22.07 6.35 -0.15
N SER A 13 22.28 5.29 -0.93
CA SER A 13 23.58 4.59 -0.99
C SER A 13 24.48 5.08 -2.12
N HIS A 14 23.94 5.84 -3.09
CA HIS A 14 24.69 6.31 -4.24
C HIS A 14 24.96 7.82 -4.12
N GLU A 15 26.22 8.21 -3.90
CA GLU A 15 26.63 9.60 -3.64
C GLU A 15 26.10 10.59 -4.71
N VAL A 16 26.23 10.23 -5.99
CA VAL A 16 25.73 11.07 -7.10
C VAL A 16 24.21 11.32 -7.04
N LEU A 17 23.43 10.36 -6.52
CA LEU A 17 21.99 10.53 -6.35
C LEU A 17 21.68 11.43 -5.16
N CYS A 18 22.37 11.23 -4.03
CA CYS A 18 22.24 12.07 -2.84
C CYS A 18 22.56 13.55 -3.10
N GLU A 19 23.55 13.84 -3.96
CA GLU A 19 23.93 15.21 -4.30
C GLU A 19 22.96 15.89 -5.28
N ARG A 20 22.27 15.11 -6.11
CA ARG A 20 21.46 15.64 -7.22
C ARG A 20 19.96 15.56 -6.99
N TYR A 21 19.51 14.65 -6.14
CA TYR A 21 18.11 14.35 -5.90
C TYR A 21 17.82 14.29 -4.41
N LEU A 22 16.69 14.89 -4.03
CA LEU A 22 16.13 14.75 -2.70
C LEU A 22 14.89 13.86 -2.80
N LEU A 23 14.90 12.75 -2.08
CA LEU A 23 13.71 11.91 -1.95
C LEU A 23 12.73 12.59 -1.01
N ASP A 24 11.63 13.13 -1.55
CA ASP A 24 10.59 13.83 -0.78
C ASP A 24 9.65 12.85 -0.04
N GLY A 25 9.33 11.72 -0.67
CA GLY A 25 8.52 10.68 -0.07
C GLY A 25 7.99 9.66 -1.07
N VAL A 26 7.38 8.61 -0.54
CA VAL A 26 6.76 7.52 -1.29
C VAL A 26 5.25 7.70 -1.27
N ILE A 27 4.63 7.69 -2.46
CA ILE A 27 3.17 7.77 -2.59
C ILE A 27 2.65 6.43 -3.09
N ALA A 28 1.75 5.81 -2.33
CA ALA A 28 1.03 4.61 -2.75
C ALA A 28 -0.37 4.97 -3.23
N LEU A 29 -0.72 4.51 -4.43
CA LEU A 29 -2.09 4.52 -4.93
C LEU A 29 -2.72 3.17 -4.61
N VAL A 30 -3.85 3.19 -3.93
CA VAL A 30 -4.59 1.98 -3.56
C VAL A 30 -6.01 2.06 -4.14
N ASP A 31 -6.47 0.98 -4.75
CA ASP A 31 -7.89 0.83 -5.11
C ASP A 31 -8.67 0.42 -3.86
N ALA A 32 -9.52 1.32 -3.36
CA ALA A 32 -10.27 1.08 -2.13
C ALA A 32 -11.21 -0.14 -2.21
N VAL A 33 -11.62 -0.56 -3.41
CA VAL A 33 -12.51 -1.71 -3.61
C VAL A 33 -11.76 -3.03 -3.43
N HIS A 34 -10.53 -3.10 -3.89
CA HIS A 34 -9.75 -4.34 -3.93
C HIS A 34 -8.61 -4.37 -2.89
N ALA A 35 -8.39 -3.27 -2.16
CA ALA A 35 -7.32 -3.10 -1.18
C ALA A 35 -7.25 -4.27 -0.19
N ASP A 36 -8.36 -4.58 0.47
CA ASP A 36 -8.40 -5.63 1.50
C ASP A 36 -8.06 -7.01 0.92
N GLN A 37 -8.59 -7.33 -0.26
CA GLN A 37 -8.28 -8.60 -0.92
C GLN A 37 -6.80 -8.67 -1.32
N GLN A 38 -6.27 -7.61 -1.92
CA GLN A 38 -4.88 -7.56 -2.37
C GLN A 38 -3.90 -7.60 -1.20
N MET A 39 -4.17 -6.86 -0.12
CA MET A 39 -3.35 -6.88 1.09
C MET A 39 -3.40 -8.24 1.79
N ASN A 40 -4.56 -8.90 1.87
CA ASN A 40 -4.66 -10.22 2.49
C ASN A 40 -3.99 -11.32 1.66
N GLN A 41 -3.95 -11.18 0.34
CA GLN A 41 -3.38 -12.19 -0.56
C GLN A 41 -1.87 -11.99 -0.80
N PHE A 42 -1.38 -10.75 -0.77
CA PHE A 42 0.00 -10.43 -1.15
C PHE A 42 0.69 -9.60 -0.07
N THR A 43 1.67 -10.19 0.62
CA THR A 43 2.50 -9.48 1.60
C THR A 43 3.22 -8.28 0.99
N ILE A 44 3.61 -8.36 -0.28
CA ILE A 44 4.25 -7.24 -0.99
C ILE A 44 3.31 -6.04 -1.20
N ALA A 45 2.00 -6.25 -1.27
CA ALA A 45 1.03 -5.15 -1.28
C ALA A 45 1.02 -4.43 0.08
N GLN A 46 1.11 -5.18 1.18
CA GLN A 46 1.24 -4.61 2.52
C GLN A 46 2.55 -3.83 2.66
N SER A 47 3.67 -4.37 2.16
CA SER A 47 4.95 -3.68 2.18
C SER A 47 4.91 -2.35 1.42
N GLN A 48 4.33 -2.33 0.21
CA GLN A 48 4.20 -1.09 -0.58
C GLN A 48 3.40 -0.01 0.16
N VAL A 49 2.29 -0.39 0.81
CA VAL A 49 1.50 0.52 1.63
C VAL A 49 2.27 0.95 2.89
N GLY A 50 3.03 0.05 3.50
CA GLY A 50 3.83 0.32 4.70
C GLY A 50 5.02 1.25 4.46
N TYR A 51 5.56 1.28 3.24
CA TYR A 51 6.63 2.21 2.84
C TYR A 51 6.10 3.59 2.40
N ALA A 52 4.79 3.76 2.24
CA ALA A 52 4.23 4.99 1.73
C ALA A 52 4.08 6.07 2.82
N ASP A 53 4.64 7.24 2.58
CA ASP A 53 4.43 8.43 3.40
C ASP A 53 3.03 9.01 3.20
N ARG A 54 2.46 8.81 2.00
CA ARG A 54 1.08 9.19 1.67
C ARG A 54 0.39 8.10 0.88
N ILE A 55 -0.84 7.80 1.29
CA ILE A 55 -1.69 6.83 0.61
C ILE A 55 -2.88 7.58 0.02
N SER A 56 -3.08 7.46 -1.30
CA SER A 56 -4.30 7.91 -1.96
C SER A 56 -5.16 6.72 -2.33
N ALA A 57 -6.38 6.71 -1.82
CA ALA A 57 -7.36 5.68 -2.13
C ALA A 57 -8.34 6.21 -3.18
N ASP A 58 -8.38 5.56 -4.34
CA ASP A 58 -9.37 5.88 -5.36
C ASP A 58 -10.58 4.94 -5.24
N LYS A 59 -11.78 5.49 -5.45
CA LYS A 59 -13.09 4.85 -5.37
C LYS A 59 -13.73 4.74 -6.78
N ASN A 60 -12.93 4.73 -7.83
CA ASN A 60 -13.48 4.66 -9.19
C ASN A 60 -14.24 3.35 -9.50
N GLY A 61 -14.09 2.30 -8.68
CA GLY A 61 -15.04 1.17 -8.65
C GLY A 61 -16.17 1.43 -7.65
N ARG A 62 -17.43 1.29 -8.06
CA ARG A 62 -18.59 1.28 -7.14
C ARG A 62 -18.54 0.07 -6.21
N GLY A 63 -17.72 0.11 -5.16
CA GLY A 63 -17.72 -0.85 -4.07
C GLY A 63 -18.77 -0.48 -3.03
N GLY A 64 -19.92 -1.15 -3.06
CA GLY A 64 -20.92 -1.05 -1.99
C GLY A 64 -20.31 -1.49 -0.67
N ARG A 65 -20.60 -0.75 0.41
CA ARG A 65 -20.27 -1.15 1.79
C ARG A 65 -20.99 -2.46 2.13
N GLN A 66 -20.40 -3.61 1.84
CA GLN A 66 -20.85 -4.88 2.41
C GLN A 66 -20.27 -4.96 3.82
N ARG A 67 -21.05 -4.44 4.77
CA ARG A 67 -20.80 -4.58 6.20
C ARG A 67 -20.66 -6.07 6.52
N GLN A 68 -19.58 -6.43 7.19
CA GLN A 68 -19.38 -7.70 7.86
C GLN A 68 -20.63 -8.10 8.65
N ALA A 69 -21.35 -9.10 8.16
CA ALA A 69 -22.39 -9.81 8.89
C ALA A 69 -21.97 -11.28 9.01
N ALA A 70 -21.08 -11.57 9.95
CA ALA A 70 -20.76 -12.94 10.37
C ALA A 70 -20.08 -12.95 11.75
N ARG A 71 -20.74 -12.40 12.78
CA ARG A 71 -20.43 -12.68 14.19
C ARG A 71 -21.72 -12.61 15.02
N THR A 72 -22.60 -13.59 14.84
CA THR A 72 -23.59 -14.08 15.84
C THR A 72 -24.36 -15.23 15.20
N ALA A 73 -23.76 -16.42 15.22
CA ALA A 73 -24.47 -17.69 15.05
C ALA A 73 -23.58 -18.78 15.64
N GLY A 74 -23.75 -19.02 16.94
CA GLY A 74 -22.97 -19.98 17.70
C GLY A 74 -23.08 -19.68 19.18
N GLU A 75 -24.25 -19.98 19.74
CA GLU A 75 -24.50 -20.35 21.15
C GLU A 75 -26.01 -20.56 21.31
N ASP A 76 -26.45 -21.79 21.02
CA ASP A 76 -27.60 -22.46 21.65
C ASP A 76 -27.06 -23.80 22.19
#